data_AF-A0ABD2P9I4-F1
#
_entry.id   AF-A0ABD2P9I4-F1
#
_cell.length_a   1.000
_cell.length_b   1.000
_cell.length_c   1.000
_cell.angle_alpha   90.00
_cell.angle_beta   90.00
_cell.angle_gamma   90.00
#
_symmetry.space_group_name_H-M   'P 1'
#
loop_
_entity.id
_entity.type
_entity.pdbx_description
1 polymer ?
#
loop_
_entity_poly.entity_id
_entity_poly.type
_entity_poly.pdbx_seq_one_letter_code
_entity_poly.pdbx_strand_id
1 'polypeptide(L)' 'RNATPGKRTVVKRGIRNSQELGKLIEFDGITQLKMYDSEECNTFRGTDGWIFPPFTTKENGLWAFAGELC' A
#
# COMPACT_ATOMS: atom_id res chain seq x y z
N ARG A 1 0.76 4.15 19.97
CA ARG A 1 0.50 5.58 20.25
C ARG A 1 -0.98 5.75 20.57
N ASN A 2 -1.35 6.16 21.80
CA ASN A 2 -2.76 6.28 22.19
C ASN A 2 -3.35 7.60 21.65
N ALA A 3 -4.52 7.52 21.01
CA ALA A 3 -5.28 8.67 20.46
C ALA A 3 -4.48 9.62 19.55
N THR A 4 -3.40 9.15 18.92
CA THR A 4 -2.63 9.94 17.94
C THR A 4 -3.17 9.66 16.54
N PRO A 5 -3.48 10.68 15.73
CA PRO A 5 -3.86 10.48 14.34
C PRO A 5 -2.80 9.67 13.59
N GLY A 6 -3.26 8.70 12.79
CA GLY A 6 -2.40 7.98 11.86
C GLY A 6 -1.93 8.88 10.71
N LYS A 7 -0.93 8.40 9.98
CA LYS A 7 -0.49 9.03 8.74
C LYS A 7 -1.59 8.92 7.67
N ARG A 8 -1.67 9.91 6.79
CA ARG A 8 -2.66 9.92 5.70
C ARG A 8 -2.23 8.95 4.60
N THR A 9 -3.18 8.14 4.13
CA THR A 9 -2.96 7.18 3.05
C THR A 9 -3.92 7.46 1.90
N VAL A 10 -3.43 7.41 0.66
CA VAL A 10 -4.25 7.50 -0.55
C VAL A 10 -4.20 6.15 -1.26
N VAL A 11 -5.37 5.57 -1.47
CA VAL A 11 -5.54 4.26 -2.13
C VAL A 11 -6.45 4.35 -3.34
N LYS A 12 -6.31 3.40 -4.26
CA LYS A 12 -7.22 3.26 -5.40
C LYS A 12 -8.56 2.66 -4.96
N ARG A 13 -9.65 3.27 -5.44
CA ARG A 13 -11.04 2.84 -5.16
C ARG A 13 -11.50 1.63 -5.99
N GLY A 14 -10.73 1.20 -6.99
CA GLY A 14 -11.08 0.05 -7.84
C GLY A 14 -12.24 0.25 -8.82
N ILE A 15 -12.78 1.46 -8.98
CA ILE A 15 -13.97 1.73 -9.84
C ILE A 15 -13.72 1.39 -11.32
N ARG A 16 -12.52 1.68 -11.83
CA ARG A 16 -12.15 1.39 -13.23
C ARG A 16 -11.57 -0.02 -13.42
N ASN A 17 -10.93 -0.54 -12.38
CA ASN A 17 -10.32 -1.86 -12.37
C ASN A 17 -10.36 -2.40 -10.94
N SER A 18 -11.16 -3.45 -10.72
CA SER A 18 -11.34 -4.07 -9.41
C SER A 18 -10.03 -4.64 -8.85
N GLN A 19 -9.09 -5.06 -9.71
CA GLN A 19 -7.78 -5.57 -9.30
C GLN A 19 -6.89 -4.50 -8.66
N GLU A 20 -7.24 -3.22 -8.76
CA GLU A 20 -6.52 -2.13 -8.12
C GLU A 20 -7.16 -1.66 -6.81
N LEU A 21 -8.26 -2.28 -6.36
CA LEU A 21 -8.91 -1.90 -5.10
C LEU A 21 -7.93 -1.95 -3.92
N GLY A 22 -7.84 -0.86 -3.17
CA GLY A 22 -6.97 -0.75 -2.00
C GLY A 22 -5.49 -0.54 -2.34
N LYS A 23 -5.09 -0.50 -3.62
CA LYS A 23 -3.69 -0.29 -4.00
C LYS A 23 -3.19 1.05 -3.45
N LEU A 24 -2.09 1.02 -2.70
CA LEU A 24 -1.43 2.18 -2.13
C LEU A 24 -0.81 3.04 -3.25
N ILE A 25 -1.07 4.35 -3.20
CA ILE A 25 -0.51 5.33 -4.14
C ILE A 25 0.37 6.33 -3.40
N GLU A 26 -0.04 6.74 -2.20
CA GLU A 26 0.65 7.74 -1.41
C GLU A 26 0.51 7.40 0.08
N PHE A 27 1.59 7.59 0.82
CA PHE A 27 1.62 7.51 2.27
C PHE A 27 2.30 8.77 2.80
N ASP A 28 1.61 9.55 3.62
CA ASP A 28 2.16 10.76 4.26
C ASP A 28 2.76 11.78 3.28
N GLY A 29 2.13 11.96 2.10
CA GLY A 29 2.58 12.90 1.08
C GLY A 29 3.69 12.38 0.16
N ILE A 30 4.21 11.17 0.38
CA ILE A 30 5.23 10.54 -0.48
C ILE A 30 4.63 9.41 -1.31
N THR A 31 5.13 9.23 -2.53
CA THR A 31 4.71 8.17 -3.48
C THR A 31 5.72 7.03 -3.57
N GLN A 32 6.86 7.16 -2.90
CA GLN A 32 7.90 6.13 -2.76
C GLN A 32 8.73 6.42 -1.50
N LEU A 33 9.30 5.38 -0.92
CA LEU A 33 10.26 5.50 0.17
C LEU A 33 11.60 6.07 -0.32
N LYS A 34 12.49 6.36 0.62
CA LYS A 34 13.88 6.80 0.33
C LYS A 34 14.90 6.14 1.24
N MET A 35 14.50 5.07 1.93
CA MET A 35 15.30 4.46 3.01
C MET A 35 16.26 3.40 2.47
N TYR A 36 15.90 2.74 1.38
CA TYR A 36 16.68 1.65 0.80
C TYR A 36 17.51 2.14 -0.38
N ASP A 37 18.66 1.50 -0.63
CA ASP A 37 19.56 1.89 -1.73
C ASP A 37 18.96 1.61 -3.12
N SER A 38 18.07 0.61 -3.21
CA SER A 38 17.39 0.24 -4.44
C SER A 38 16.06 0.99 -4.61
N GLU A 39 15.83 1.56 -5.79
CA GLU A 39 14.56 2.17 -6.17
C GLU A 39 13.40 1.16 -6.10
N GLU A 40 13.65 -0.10 -6.45
CA GLU A 40 12.64 -1.16 -6.38
C GLU A 40 12.15 -1.39 -4.95
N CYS A 41 13.08 -1.40 -3.98
CA CYS A 41 12.76 -1.56 -2.56
C CYS A 41 11.99 -0.37 -2.00
N ASN A 42 12.12 0.80 -2.62
CA ASN A 42 11.41 2.00 -2.20
C ASN A 42 10.00 2.13 -2.81
N THR A 43 9.65 1.29 -3.79
CA THR A 43 8.37 1.36 -4.46
C THR A 43 7.26 0.78 -3.58
N PHE A 44 6.16 1.51 -3.41
CA PHE A 44 4.97 0.95 -2.75
C PHE A 44 4.35 -0.15 -3.60
N ARG A 45 4.20 -1.34 -2.99
CA ARG A 45 3.57 -2.51 -3.61
C ARG A 45 2.37 -2.95 -2.80
N GLY A 46 1.28 -3.26 -3.51
CA GLY A 46 0.06 -3.79 -2.89
C GLY A 46 -0.77 -2.72 -2.17
N THR A 47 -1.40 -3.13 -1.07
CA THR A 47 -2.37 -2.31 -0.32
C THR A 47 -1.80 -1.84 1.02
N ASP A 48 -2.59 -1.12 1.81
CA ASP A 48 -2.25 -0.73 3.20
C ASP A 48 -2.56 -1.84 4.22
N GLY A 49 -2.92 -3.04 3.76
CA GLY A 49 -3.20 -4.21 4.59
C GLY A 49 -4.65 -4.30 5.11
N TRP A 50 -5.51 -3.32 4.85
CA TRP A 50 -6.90 -3.34 5.31
C TRP A 50 -7.86 -4.02 4.34
N ILE A 51 -7.65 -3.78 3.04
CA ILE A 51 -8.47 -4.31 1.96
C ILE A 51 -7.54 -4.90 0.90
N PHE A 52 -7.93 -6.03 0.32
CA PHE A 52 -7.24 -6.65 -0.80
C PHE A 52 -8.17 -6.74 -2.02
N PRO A 53 -7.62 -6.74 -3.25
CA PRO A 53 -8.43 -6.90 -4.45
C PRO A 53 -9.27 -8.19 -4.44
N PRO A 54 -10.46 -8.19 -5.04
CA PRO A 54 -11.29 -9.39 -5.14
C PRO A 54 -10.71 -10.38 -6.16
N PHE A 55 -11.10 -11.64 -6.05
CA PHE A 55 -10.74 -12.72 -6.98
C PHE A 55 -9.23 -12.98 -7.09
N THR A 56 -8.43 -12.60 -6.10
CA THR A 56 -7.01 -12.96 -6.05
C THR A 56 -6.85 -14.48 -5.93
N THR A 57 -5.91 -15.04 -6.70
CA THR A 57 -5.57 -16.46 -6.65
C THR A 57 -4.38 -16.71 -5.73
N LYS A 58 -4.15 -17.97 -5.35
CA LYS A 58 -3.06 -18.33 -4.43
C LYS A 58 -1.68 -18.01 -5.01
N GLU A 59 -1.56 -18.06 -6.33
CA GLU A 59 -0.31 -17.89 -7.07
C GLU A 59 0.13 -16.41 -7.12
N ASN A 60 -0.80 -15.47 -7.02
CA ASN A 60 -0.51 -14.04 -7.12
C ASN A 60 0.17 -13.47 -5.87
N GLY A 61 0.01 -14.12 -4.72
CA GLY A 61 0.43 -13.58 -3.42
C GLY A 61 -0.32 -12.30 -3.03
N LEU A 62 -0.05 -11.81 -1.81
CA LEU A 62 -0.60 -10.55 -1.32
C LEU A 62 0.55 -9.65 -0.87
N TRP A 63 0.58 -8.44 -1.43
CA TRP A 63 1.51 -7.39 -1.03
C TRP A 63 0.77 -6.41 -0.12
N ALA A 64 1.39 -6.08 1.01
CA ALA A 64 0.88 -5.09 1.95
C ALA A 64 2.02 -4.21 2.45
N PHE A 65 1.80 -2.90 2.44
CA PHE A 65 2.69 -1.91 3.04
C PHE A 65 2.26 -1.68 4.48
N ALA A 66 3.22 -1.78 5.41
CA ALA A 66 3.04 -1.43 6.81
C ALA A 66 4.12 -0.43 7.20
N GLY A 67 3.74 0.84 7.32
CA GLY A 67 4.67 1.93 7.66
C GLY A 67 5.28 1.85 9.06
N GLU A 68 4.82 0.92 9.91
CA GLU A 68 5.39 0.64 11.22
C GLU A 68 6.55 -0.37 11.18
N LEU A 69 6.82 -1.01 10.04
CA LEU A 69 7.92 -1.97 9.87
C LEU A 69 9.26 -1.31 9.51
N CYS A 70 9.25 -0.02 9.21
CA CYS A 70 10.41 0.77 8.77
C CYS A 70 10.61 1.96 9.71
#